data_AF-A0A845JY24-F1
#
_entry.id   AF-A0A845JY24-F1
#
_cell.length_a   1.000
_cell.length_b   1.000
_cell.length_c   1.000
_cell.angle_alpha   90.00
_cell.angle_beta   90.00
_cell.angle_gamma   90.00
#
_symmetry.space_group_name_H-M   'P 1'
#
loop_
_entity.id
_entity.type
_entity.pdbx_description
1 polymer ?
#
loop_
_entity_poly.entity_id
_entity_poly.type
_entity_poly.pdbx_seq_one_letter_code
_entity_poly.pdbx_strand_id
1 'polypeptide(L)'
;MPADINDAECAKVLLNPSGTINAFITKRALTEEEKSGFGFGGEAIGFFMLCQEDVPRFVDLYEDNETTYRPVLWEIPFTEFARNTSLHPWNVEEEGCFEIDTQEDYSTALDRFQSHPDDYQLP
;
A
#
# COMPACT_ATOMS: atom_id res chain seq x y z
N MET A 1 6.72 -11.36 -5.09
CA MET A 1 8.08 -11.18 -4.53
C MET A 1 7.94 -10.72 -3.09
N PRO A 2 8.79 -11.16 -2.15
CA PRO A 2 8.77 -10.58 -0.81
C PRO A 2 9.14 -9.09 -0.91
N ALA A 3 8.33 -8.24 -0.29
CA ALA A 3 8.59 -6.80 -0.25
C ALA A 3 9.96 -6.52 0.38
N ASP A 4 10.79 -5.71 -0.28
CA ASP A 4 12.08 -5.27 0.26
C ASP A 4 11.92 -3.91 0.93
N ILE A 5 12.10 -3.88 2.25
CA ILE A 5 12.07 -2.66 3.06
C ILE A 5 13.11 -1.62 2.60
N ASN A 6 14.13 -2.02 1.85
CA ASN A 6 15.18 -1.13 1.33
C ASN A 6 14.91 -0.63 -0.09
N ASP A 7 13.94 -1.22 -0.81
CA ASP A 7 13.58 -0.77 -2.15
C ASP A 7 12.86 0.58 -2.06
N ALA A 8 13.45 1.65 -2.60
CA ALA A 8 12.87 2.98 -2.54
C ALA A 8 11.57 3.12 -3.33
N GLU A 9 11.35 2.31 -4.36
CA GLU A 9 10.16 2.37 -5.22
C GLU A 9 8.96 1.66 -4.59
N CYS A 10 9.21 0.73 -3.67
CA CYS A 10 8.20 0.00 -2.91
C CYS A 10 7.42 0.91 -1.92
N ALA A 11 6.10 0.82 -1.93
CA ALA A 11 5.21 1.49 -0.98
C ALA A 11 5.17 0.74 0.37
N LYS A 12 6.09 1.07 1.28
CA LYS A 12 6.29 0.36 2.55
C LYS A 12 5.21 0.67 3.56
N VAL A 13 4.65 -0.35 4.20
CA VAL A 13 3.73 -0.20 5.34
C VAL A 13 4.51 -0.28 6.64
N LEU A 14 4.46 0.79 7.44
CA LEU A 14 5.00 0.82 8.80
C LEU A 14 3.90 0.56 9.82
N LEU A 15 4.16 -0.31 10.79
CA LEU A 15 3.21 -0.74 11.81
C LEU A 15 3.58 -0.21 13.19
N ASN A 16 2.57 0.20 13.94
CA ASN A 16 2.66 0.44 15.37
C ASN A 16 2.89 -0.89 16.13
N PRO A 17 3.35 -0.84 17.40
CA PRO A 17 3.44 -2.04 18.25
C PRO A 17 2.11 -2.78 18.44
N SER A 18 0.98 -2.10 18.27
CA SER A 18 -0.38 -2.67 18.28
C SER A 18 -0.72 -3.49 17.02
N GLY A 19 0.12 -3.45 15.98
CA GLY A 19 -0.15 -4.05 14.68
C GLY A 19 -1.08 -3.21 13.78
N THR A 20 -1.45 -2.00 14.18
CA THR A 20 -2.14 -1.04 13.29
C THR A 20 -1.14 -0.33 12.39
N ILE A 21 -1.59 0.09 11.21
CA ILE A 21 -0.77 0.89 10.30
C ILE A 21 -0.49 2.24 10.93
N ASN A 22 0.79 2.61 10.95
CA ASN A 22 1.26 3.93 11.35
C ASN A 22 1.45 4.85 10.12
N ALA A 23 2.06 4.33 9.05
CA ALA A 23 2.37 5.11 7.86
C ALA A 23 2.56 4.24 6.62
N PHE A 24 2.38 4.88 5.46
CA PHE A 24 2.74 4.38 4.15
C PHE A 24 3.91 5.23 3.62
N ILE A 25 5.05 4.61 3.32
CA ILE A 25 6.26 5.29 2.86
C ILE A 25 6.62 4.83 1.44
N THR A 26 6.59 5.75 0.48
CA THR A 26 6.88 5.51 -0.94
C THR A 26 7.97 6.44 -1.47
N LYS A 27 8.61 6.07 -2.58
CA LYS A 27 9.62 6.84 -3.32
C LYS A 27 10.81 7.34 -2.49
N ARG A 28 11.15 6.62 -1.41
CA ARG A 28 12.35 6.86 -0.58
C ARG A 28 12.73 5.68 0.30
N ALA A 29 13.95 5.73 0.80
CA ALA A 29 14.42 4.88 1.90
C ALA A 29 13.81 5.32 3.24
N LEU A 30 13.67 4.37 4.17
CA LEU A 30 13.32 4.64 5.57
C LEU A 30 14.48 5.30 6.31
N THR A 31 14.17 6.21 7.23
CA THR A 31 15.17 6.72 8.19
C THR A 31 15.52 5.65 9.23
N GLU A 32 16.61 5.84 9.96
CA GLU A 32 17.01 4.91 11.03
C GLU A 32 16.01 4.90 12.20
N GLU A 33 15.38 6.03 12.48
CA GLU A 33 14.28 6.11 13.46
C GLU A 33 13.07 5.29 13.00
N GLU A 34 12.71 5.36 11.71
CA GLU A 34 11.58 4.59 11.17
C GLU A 34 11.86 3.08 11.21
N LYS A 35 13.08 2.66 10.86
CA LYS A 35 13.49 1.25 10.90
C LYS A 35 13.51 0.67 12.30
N SER A 36 13.86 1.48 13.30
CA SER A 36 14.00 1.02 14.68
C SER A 36 12.71 1.16 15.50
N GLY A 37 11.85 2.10 15.14
CA GLY A 37 10.63 2.44 15.89
C GLY A 37 9.37 1.69 15.47
N PHE A 38 9.33 1.13 14.27
CA PHE A 38 8.12 0.54 13.69
C PHE A 38 8.35 -0.86 13.13
N GLY A 39 7.27 -1.66 13.12
CA GLY A 39 7.26 -2.94 12.41
C GLY A 39 7.13 -2.73 10.90
N PHE A 40 7.67 -3.64 10.09
CA PHE A 40 7.46 -3.65 8.64
C PHE A 40 6.28 -4.59 8.30
N GLY A 41 5.23 -4.02 7.71
CA GLY A 41 4.02 -4.74 7.31
C GLY A 41 4.04 -5.30 5.89
N GLY A 42 5.10 -5.02 5.12
CA GLY A 42 5.21 -5.37 3.72
C GLY A 42 4.95 -4.19 2.78
N GLU A 43 4.65 -4.51 1.53
CA GLU A 43 4.31 -3.55 0.48
C GLU A 43 2.81 -3.33 0.40
N ALA A 44 2.39 -2.07 0.30
CA ALA A 44 1.01 -1.71 0.07
C ALA A 44 0.66 -1.83 -1.41
N ILE A 45 -0.37 -2.62 -1.70
CA ILE A 45 -0.84 -2.91 -3.08
C ILE A 45 -1.98 -1.99 -3.55
N GLY A 46 -2.31 -0.93 -2.81
CA GLY A 46 -3.30 0.07 -3.21
C GLY A 46 -4.79 -0.30 -3.01
N PHE A 47 -5.09 -1.41 -2.33
CA PHE A 47 -6.48 -1.78 -1.99
C PHE A 47 -6.83 -1.39 -0.55
N PHE A 48 -8.00 -0.76 -0.39
CA PHE A 48 -8.51 -0.32 0.90
C PHE A 48 -9.94 -0.82 1.13
N MET A 49 -10.16 -1.41 2.30
CA MET A 49 -11.50 -1.71 2.79
C MET A 49 -11.76 -0.83 4.02
N LEU A 50 -12.70 0.09 3.88
CA LEU A 50 -13.08 1.02 4.95
C LEU A 50 -14.46 0.66 5.48
N CYS A 51 -14.65 0.83 6.79
CA CYS A 51 -15.98 0.82 7.38
C CYS A 51 -16.80 1.98 6.81
N GLN A 52 -18.13 1.80 6.73
CA GLN A 52 -19.02 2.82 6.19
C GLN A 52 -18.91 4.17 6.92
N GLU A 53 -18.62 4.16 8.23
CA GLU A 53 -18.42 5.36 9.05
C GLU A 53 -17.07 6.07 8.81
N ASP A 54 -16.08 5.35 8.28
CA ASP A 54 -14.74 5.88 8.01
C ASP A 54 -14.64 6.56 6.65
N VAL A 55 -15.53 6.21 5.72
CA VAL A 55 -15.60 6.83 4.38
C VAL A 55 -15.81 8.34 4.46
N PRO A 56 -16.86 8.89 5.13
CA PRO A 56 -17.02 10.34 5.22
C PRO A 56 -15.86 11.00 5.97
N ARG A 57 -15.29 10.34 6.99
CA ARG A 57 -14.13 10.88 7.73
C ARG A 57 -12.90 11.05 6.84
N PHE A 58 -12.65 10.10 5.92
CA PHE A 58 -11.55 10.21 4.97
C PHE A 58 -11.82 11.29 3.91
N VAL A 59 -13.06 11.38 3.41
CA VAL A 59 -13.45 12.41 2.44
C VAL A 59 -13.29 13.80 3.05
N ASP A 60 -13.81 14.03 4.25
CA ASP A 60 -13.69 15.31 4.97
C ASP A 60 -12.21 15.68 5.18
N LEU A 61 -11.39 14.71 5.64
CA LEU A 61 -9.94 14.91 5.79
C LEU A 61 -9.28 15.33 4.47
N TYR A 62 -9.67 14.70 3.36
CA TYR A 62 -9.12 15.00 2.05
C TYR A 62 -9.53 16.39 1.56
N GLU A 63 -10.83 16.73 1.64
CA GLU A 63 -11.37 18.01 1.21
C GLU A 63 -10.76 19.17 2.00
N ASP A 64 -10.60 19.02 3.31
CA ASP A 64 -9.98 20.02 4.19
C ASP A 64 -8.51 20.31 3.84
N ASN A 65 -7.83 19.38 3.17
CA ASN A 65 -6.40 19.44 2.86
C ASN A 65 -6.11 19.30 1.35
N GLU A 66 -7.11 19.48 0.50
CA GLU A 66 -7.06 19.10 -0.92
C GLU A 66 -5.88 19.75 -1.65
N THR A 67 -5.59 21.03 -1.37
CA THR A 67 -4.47 21.75 -2.01
C THR A 67 -3.12 21.10 -1.75
N THR A 68 -2.98 20.43 -0.61
CA THR A 68 -1.76 19.71 -0.20
C THR A 68 -1.76 18.27 -0.71
N TYR A 69 -2.93 17.62 -0.75
CA TYR A 69 -3.05 16.21 -1.15
C TYR A 69 -3.13 15.97 -2.66
N ARG A 70 -3.74 16.89 -3.41
CA ARG A 70 -3.87 16.78 -4.87
C ARG A 70 -2.53 16.56 -5.61
N PRO A 71 -1.40 17.21 -5.26
CA PRO A 71 -0.15 17.03 -5.99
C PRO A 71 0.70 15.84 -5.50
N VAL A 72 0.26 15.06 -4.51
CA VAL A 72 1.03 13.95 -3.92
C VAL A 72 0.35 12.61 -4.17
N LEU A 73 1.09 11.53 -3.90
CA LEU A 73 0.59 10.16 -4.02
C LEU A 73 -0.37 9.81 -2.86
N TRP A 74 -1.17 8.77 -3.05
CA TRP A 74 -2.25 8.38 -2.12
C TRP A 74 -1.72 7.94 -0.74
N GLU A 75 -0.47 7.50 -0.64
CA GLU A 75 0.20 7.08 0.58
C GLU A 75 0.19 8.20 1.63
N ILE A 76 0.27 9.45 1.20
CA ILE A 76 0.31 10.62 2.08
C ILE A 76 -1.03 10.86 2.79
N PRO A 77 -2.17 11.05 2.11
CA PRO A 77 -3.45 11.21 2.79
C PRO A 77 -3.84 9.98 3.61
N PHE A 78 -3.50 8.76 3.17
CA PHE A 78 -3.77 7.55 3.96
C PHE A 78 -2.86 7.41 5.19
N THR A 79 -1.64 7.93 5.15
CA THR A 79 -0.78 8.03 6.35
C THR A 79 -1.41 8.96 7.39
N GLU A 80 -1.89 10.13 6.95
CA GLU A 80 -2.56 11.07 7.86
C GLU A 80 -3.88 10.50 8.40
N PHE A 81 -4.61 9.75 7.58
CA PHE A 81 -5.82 9.05 8.01
C PHE A 81 -5.50 7.97 9.05
N ALA A 82 -4.44 7.18 8.85
CA ALA A 82 -4.02 6.11 9.75
C ALA A 82 -3.62 6.61 11.16
N ARG A 83 -3.22 7.87 11.30
CA ARG A 83 -2.92 8.49 12.60
C ARG A 83 -4.15 8.67 13.48
N ASN A 84 -5.33 8.80 12.87
CA ASN A 84 -6.60 9.10 13.56
C ASN A 84 -7.65 7.99 13.41
N THR A 85 -7.35 6.96 12.61
CA THR A 85 -8.22 5.82 12.33
C THR A 85 -7.38 4.55 12.37
N SER A 86 -7.82 3.55 13.14
CA SER A 86 -7.11 2.28 13.25
C SER A 86 -7.27 1.47 11.97
N LEU A 87 -6.28 1.57 11.07
CA LEU A 87 -6.17 0.72 9.91
C LEU A 87 -5.34 -0.53 10.25
N HIS A 88 -5.75 -1.68 9.72
CA HIS A 88 -5.04 -2.94 9.90
C HIS A 88 -4.56 -3.46 8.53
N PRO A 89 -3.33 -3.99 8.44
CA PRO A 89 -2.88 -4.63 7.21
C PRO A 89 -3.68 -5.93 6.99
N TRP A 90 -4.01 -6.20 5.74
CA TRP A 90 -4.49 -7.51 5.29
C TRP A 90 -3.42 -8.10 4.37
N ASN A 91 -2.66 -9.06 4.88
CA ASN A 91 -1.56 -9.66 4.13
C ASN A 91 -2.10 -10.66 3.11
N VAL A 92 -1.68 -10.51 1.87
CA VAL A 92 -1.96 -11.45 0.79
C VAL A 92 -0.71 -12.29 0.57
N GLU A 93 -0.81 -13.61 0.76
CA GLU A 93 0.29 -14.56 0.52
C GLU A 93 0.29 -15.09 -0.93
N GLU A 94 -0.81 -14.86 -1.65
CA GLU A 94 -1.01 -15.30 -3.02
C GLU A 94 -0.15 -14.48 -3.98
N GLU A 95 0.58 -15.16 -4.86
CA GLU A 95 1.24 -14.52 -5.99
C GLU A 95 0.19 -14.10 -7.04
N GLY A 96 0.43 -13.01 -7.76
CA GLY A 96 -0.40 -12.65 -8.90
C GLY A 96 -0.97 -11.24 -8.90
N CYS A 97 -0.66 -10.43 -7.88
CA CYS A 97 -0.90 -8.98 -7.94
C CYS A 97 0.25 -8.31 -8.70
N PHE A 98 -0.06 -7.73 -9.86
CA PHE A 98 0.89 -6.99 -10.68
C PHE A 98 0.36 -5.57 -10.88
N GLU A 99 1.15 -4.57 -10.49
CA GLU A 99 0.97 -3.20 -10.96
C GLU A 99 1.53 -3.12 -12.39
N ILE A 100 0.75 -2.59 -13.35
CA ILE A 100 1.14 -2.52 -14.76
C ILE A 100 1.25 -1.06 -15.16
N ASP A 101 2.43 -0.49 -14.95
CA ASP A 101 2.75 0.90 -15.33
C ASP A 101 3.59 0.97 -16.60
N THR A 102 4.41 -0.05 -16.83
CA THR A 102 5.34 -0.11 -17.95
C THR A 102 5.08 -1.30 -18.87
N GLN A 103 5.74 -1.28 -20.03
CA GLN A 103 5.71 -2.41 -20.97
C GLN A 103 6.39 -3.66 -20.39
N GLU A 104 7.37 -3.48 -19.49
CA GLU A 104 8.04 -4.57 -18.80
C GLU A 104 7.08 -5.26 -17.83
N ASP A 105 6.38 -4.50 -16.99
CA ASP A 105 5.38 -5.00 -16.04
C ASP A 105 4.29 -5.80 -16.76
N TYR A 106 3.80 -5.27 -17.89
CA TYR A 106 2.82 -5.96 -18.73
C TYR A 106 3.35 -7.30 -19.23
N SER A 107 4.61 -7.34 -19.68
CA SER A 107 5.21 -8.56 -20.21
C SER A 107 5.37 -9.60 -19.11
N THR A 108 5.79 -9.20 -17.91
CA THR A 108 5.87 -10.07 -16.74
C THR A 108 4.50 -10.62 -16.35
N ALA A 109 3.47 -9.77 -16.30
CA ALA A 109 2.10 -10.19 -16.00
C ALA A 109 1.56 -11.17 -17.06
N LEU A 110 1.82 -10.91 -18.35
CA LEU A 110 1.40 -11.77 -19.45
C LEU A 110 2.10 -13.13 -19.41
N ASP A 111 3.40 -13.17 -19.16
CA ASP A 111 4.18 -14.41 -19.05
C ASP A 111 3.67 -15.28 -17.89
N ARG A 112 3.34 -14.66 -16.74
CA ARG A 112 2.72 -15.35 -15.60
C ARG A 112 1.37 -15.94 -16.00
N PHE A 113 0.50 -15.15 -16.62
CA PHE A 113 -0.84 -15.57 -17.07
C PHE A 113 -0.77 -16.76 -18.04
N GLN A 114 0.11 -16.69 -19.04
CA GLN A 114 0.28 -17.75 -20.04
C GLN A 114 0.88 -19.03 -19.44
N SER A 115 1.74 -18.90 -18.43
CA SER A 115 2.39 -20.05 -17.79
C SER A 115 1.49 -20.75 -16.76
N HIS A 116 0.41 -20.10 -16.30
CA HIS A 116 -0.48 -20.60 -15.26
C HIS A 116 -1.97 -20.44 -15.64
N PRO A 117 -2.41 -20.95 -16.79
CA PRO A 117 -3.77 -20.73 -17.28
C PRO A 117 -4.86 -21.29 -16.34
N ASP A 118 -4.51 -22.30 -15.53
CA ASP A 118 -5.42 -22.92 -14.56
C ASP A 118 -5.73 -22.00 -13.38
N ASP A 119 -4.84 -21.06 -13.04
CA ASP A 119 -5.03 -20.09 -11.95
C ASP A 119 -6.10 -19.03 -12.29
N TYR A 120 -6.46 -18.89 -13.56
CA TYR A 120 -7.32 -17.80 -14.07
C TYR A 120 -8.62 -18.30 -14.72
N GLN A 121 -9.02 -19.55 -14.45
CA GLN A 121 -10.30 -20.06 -14.93
C GLN A 121 -11.45 -19.36 -14.18
N LEU A 122 -12.28 -18.62 -14.91
CA LEU A 122 -13.49 -18.03 -14.34
C LEU A 122 -14.51 -19.14 -14.02
N PRO A 123 -15.19 -19.07 -12.86
CA PRO A 123 -16.22 -20.05 -12.47
C PRO A 123 -17.43 -20.07 -13.42
#